data_AF-A0A317FC24-F1
#
_entry.id   AF-A0A317FC24-F1
#
_cell.length_a   1.000
_cell.length_b   1.000
_cell.length_c   1.000
_cell.angle_alpha   90.00
_cell.angle_beta   90.00
_cell.angle_gamma   90.00
#
_symmetry.space_group_name_H-M   'P 1'
#
loop_
_entity.id
_entity.type
_entity.pdbx_description
1 polymer ?
#
loop_
_entity_poly.entity_id
_entity_poly.type
_entity_poly.pdbx_seq_one_letter_code
_entity_poly.pdbx_strand_id
1 'polypeptide(L)'
;MPHELRLPAFLLGFALGGFFDGILFHQILQWHHLLSLWAPEEGMPFHVVWDGLFHAAHYAVAVFGLGLLWQHREGIAAPRAGRGLVAWAWIGFGAWHILDVVLNHWVLGMHRARIGVANPLAYDMIFVALGVVGLMLGWLLLRRPGSGARGAPVATGLAILLFATAPVAALPPRDPDPAIASLLGGRLLPAFCASWARVDYAAR
;
A
#
# COMPACT_ATOMS: atom_id res chain seq x y z
N MET A 1 5.39 6.92 24.60
CA MET A 1 5.94 7.38 23.32
C MET A 1 5.94 8.90 23.34
N PRO A 2 7.08 9.53 23.03
CA PRO A 2 7.17 10.97 22.86
C PRO A 2 6.18 11.48 21.81
N HIS A 3 5.62 12.67 22.01
CA HIS A 3 4.61 13.23 21.12
C HIS A 3 5.17 13.57 19.73
N GLU A 4 6.45 13.94 19.67
CA GLU A 4 7.17 14.26 18.44
C GLU A 4 7.30 13.07 17.47
N LEU A 5 7.12 11.83 17.95
CA LEU A 5 7.17 10.63 17.10
C LEU A 5 5.81 10.27 16.47
N ARG A 6 4.71 10.91 16.88
CA ARG A 6 3.36 10.53 16.43
C ARG A 6 3.14 10.90 14.97
N LEU A 7 3.42 12.15 14.61
CA LEU A 7 3.29 12.66 13.25
C LEU A 7 4.16 11.90 12.24
N PRO A 8 5.49 11.70 12.45
CA PRO A 8 6.29 10.94 11.50
C PRO A 8 5.76 9.51 11.31
N ALA A 9 5.38 8.82 12.39
CA ALA A 9 4.80 7.48 12.28
C ALA A 9 3.46 7.47 11.51
N PHE A 10 2.60 8.45 11.76
CA PHE A 10 1.35 8.62 11.03
C PHE A 10 1.60 8.83 9.53
N LEU A 11 2.51 9.74 9.17
CA LEU A 11 2.84 10.05 7.78
C LEU A 11 3.42 8.83 7.05
N LEU A 12 4.30 8.06 7.71
CA LEU A 12 4.83 6.82 7.15
C LEU A 12 3.71 5.79 6.93
N GLY A 13 2.80 5.66 7.89
CA GLY A 13 1.62 4.82 7.75
C GLY A 13 0.71 5.22 6.60
N PHE A 14 0.43 6.52 6.49
CA PHE A 14 -0.38 7.11 5.42
C PHE A 14 0.26 6.86 4.05
N ALA A 15 1.58 7.09 3.94
CA ALA A 15 2.34 6.79 2.74
C ALA A 15 2.24 5.31 2.35
N LEU A 16 2.44 4.40 3.32
CA LEU A 16 2.31 2.95 3.11
C LEU A 16 0.89 2.54 2.71
N GLY A 17 -0.14 3.25 3.18
CA GLY A 17 -1.52 3.07 2.74
C GLY A 17 -1.68 3.31 1.24
N GLY A 18 -1.21 4.45 0.75
CA GLY A 18 -1.27 4.73 -0.69
C GLY A 18 -0.33 3.87 -1.52
N PHE A 19 0.83 3.47 -1.01
CA PHE A 19 1.65 2.47 -1.71
C PHE A 19 0.96 1.13 -1.81
N PHE A 20 0.35 0.65 -0.73
CA PHE A 20 -0.42 -0.59 -0.74
C PHE A 20 -1.53 -0.52 -1.79
N ASP A 21 -2.25 0.60 -1.83
CA ASP A 21 -3.33 0.81 -2.76
C ASP A 21 -2.86 0.86 -4.23
N GLY A 22 -1.94 1.76 -4.56
CA GLY A 22 -1.44 1.89 -5.93
C GLY A 22 -0.66 0.66 -6.43
N ILE A 23 0.07 -0.04 -5.57
CA ILE A 23 0.77 -1.26 -5.99
C ILE A 23 -0.21 -2.42 -6.13
N LEU A 24 -1.02 -2.69 -5.10
CA LEU A 24 -1.89 -3.87 -5.13
C LEU A 24 -3.07 -3.68 -6.08
N PHE A 25 -3.79 -2.56 -5.98
CA PHE A 25 -5.04 -2.38 -6.71
C PHE A 25 -4.85 -1.68 -8.06
N HIS A 26 -3.95 -0.70 -8.19
CA HIS A 26 -3.72 -0.08 -9.50
C HIS A 26 -2.83 -0.93 -10.41
N GLN A 27 -1.77 -1.55 -9.87
CA GLN A 27 -0.76 -2.22 -10.71
C GLN A 27 -0.93 -3.74 -10.78
N ILE A 28 -1.04 -4.43 -9.64
CA ILE A 28 -1.09 -5.90 -9.62
C ILE A 28 -2.48 -6.40 -10.05
N LEU A 29 -3.53 -5.89 -9.41
CA LEU A 29 -4.91 -6.32 -9.67
C LEU A 29 -5.58 -5.49 -10.78
N GLN A 30 -5.08 -4.28 -11.04
CA GLN A 30 -5.62 -3.35 -12.04
C GLN A 30 -7.13 -3.16 -11.90
N TRP A 31 -7.63 -3.12 -10.66
CA TRP A 31 -9.06 -2.96 -10.39
C TRP A 31 -9.57 -1.56 -10.71
N HIS A 32 -8.68 -0.57 -10.63
CA HIS A 32 -8.92 0.82 -10.94
C HIS A 32 -7.58 1.54 -11.12
N HIS A 33 -7.63 2.71 -11.75
CA HIS A 33 -6.50 3.65 -11.84
C HIS A 33 -6.94 5.00 -11.30
N LEU A 34 -5.98 5.84 -10.90
CA LEU A 34 -6.25 7.11 -10.21
C LEU A 34 -7.32 7.96 -10.92
N LEU A 35 -7.25 8.05 -12.25
CA LEU A 35 -8.14 8.90 -13.07
C LEU A 35 -9.13 8.11 -13.93
N SER A 36 -9.39 6.86 -13.59
CA SER A 36 -10.17 5.94 -14.42
C SER A 36 -11.61 6.39 -14.73
N LEU A 37 -12.23 7.23 -13.89
CA LEU A 37 -13.54 7.80 -14.17
C LEU A 37 -13.51 9.26 -14.64
N TRP A 38 -12.41 9.97 -14.43
CA TRP A 38 -12.24 11.34 -14.92
C TRP A 38 -11.78 11.40 -16.38
N ALA A 39 -11.07 10.37 -16.84
CA ALA A 39 -10.60 10.25 -18.22
C ALA A 39 -10.75 8.79 -18.72
N PRO A 40 -11.99 8.25 -18.76
CA PRO A 40 -12.25 6.84 -19.11
C PRO A 40 -11.91 6.49 -20.57
N GLU A 41 -11.82 7.49 -21.45
CA GLU A 41 -11.44 7.35 -22.85
C GLU A 41 -9.93 7.22 -23.07
N GLU A 42 -9.12 7.58 -22.07
CA GLU A 42 -7.66 7.57 -22.18
C GLU A 42 -7.08 6.16 -22.15
N GLY A 43 -5.94 6.00 -22.82
CA GLY A 43 -5.25 4.72 -22.89
C GLY A 43 -4.48 4.39 -21.60
N MET A 44 -4.11 3.11 -21.45
CA MET A 44 -3.30 2.64 -20.31
C MET A 44 -2.03 3.47 -20.03
N PRO A 45 -1.24 3.96 -21.01
CA PRO A 45 -0.06 4.77 -20.72
C PRO A 45 -0.37 6.04 -19.89
N PHE A 46 -1.50 6.69 -20.16
CA PHE A 46 -1.95 7.86 -19.39
C PHE A 46 -2.19 7.48 -17.93
N HIS A 47 -2.95 6.42 -17.69
CA HIS A 47 -3.25 5.95 -16.34
C HIS A 47 -2.00 5.49 -15.58
N VAL A 48 -1.06 4.79 -16.24
CA VAL A 48 0.22 4.41 -15.62
C VAL A 48 1.02 5.63 -15.17
N VAL A 49 1.06 6.70 -15.97
CA VAL A 49 1.75 7.94 -15.59
C VAL A 49 1.12 8.55 -14.34
N TRP A 50 -0.21 8.64 -14.29
CA TRP A 50 -0.90 9.21 -13.14
C TRP A 50 -0.81 8.36 -11.88
N ASP A 51 -0.81 7.04 -12.00
CA ASP A 51 -0.52 6.13 -10.89
C ASP A 51 0.94 6.30 -10.40
N GLY A 52 1.88 6.52 -11.33
CA GLY A 52 3.27 6.84 -11.01
C GLY A 52 3.41 8.17 -10.25
N LEU A 53 2.68 9.21 -10.67
CA LEU A 53 2.65 10.51 -9.97
C LEU A 53 2.00 10.38 -8.58
N PHE A 54 0.96 9.57 -8.46
CA PHE A 54 0.36 9.22 -7.18
C PHE A 54 1.38 8.56 -6.24
N HIS A 55 2.17 7.60 -6.74
CA HIS A 55 3.26 7.01 -5.96
C HIS A 55 4.36 8.02 -5.62
N ALA A 56 4.72 8.91 -6.53
CA ALA A 56 5.70 9.97 -6.27
C ALA A 56 5.23 10.91 -5.14
N ALA A 57 3.93 11.25 -5.10
CA ALA A 57 3.36 12.01 -4.00
C ALA A 57 3.47 11.26 -2.66
N HIS A 58 3.19 9.95 -2.64
CA HIS A 58 3.35 9.12 -1.44
C HIS A 58 4.83 8.97 -1.03
N TYR A 59 5.77 8.95 -1.98
CA TYR A 59 7.20 9.03 -1.68
C TYR A 59 7.57 10.35 -1.00
N ALA A 60 7.04 11.48 -1.47
CA ALA A 60 7.29 12.76 -0.82
C ALA A 60 6.78 12.77 0.63
N VAL A 61 5.57 12.23 0.89
CA VAL A 61 5.03 12.06 2.24
C VAL A 61 5.91 11.14 3.09
N ALA A 62 6.35 10.01 2.53
CA ALA A 62 7.24 9.06 3.23
C ALA A 62 8.59 9.69 3.57
N VAL A 63 9.24 10.38 2.64
CA VAL A 63 10.53 11.06 2.84
C VAL A 63 10.40 12.14 3.89
N PHE A 64 9.32 12.92 3.87
CA PHE A 64 9.04 13.92 4.91
C PHE A 64 8.84 13.26 6.28
N GLY A 65 8.05 12.19 6.37
CA GLY A 65 7.87 11.40 7.59
C GLY A 65 9.17 10.80 8.12
N LEU A 66 10.03 10.28 7.24
CA LEU A 66 11.36 9.76 7.60
C LEU A 66 12.29 10.89 8.08
N GLY A 67 12.26 12.05 7.44
CA GLY A 67 13.03 13.22 7.86
C GLY A 67 12.66 13.67 9.26
N LEU A 68 11.37 13.78 9.57
CA LEU A 68 10.88 14.08 10.92
C LEU A 68 11.26 12.98 11.92
N LEU A 69 11.14 11.70 11.54
CA LEU A 69 11.55 10.59 12.40
C LEU A 69 13.05 10.65 12.74
N TRP A 70 13.88 11.00 11.76
CA TRP A 70 15.32 11.16 11.91
C TRP A 70 15.69 12.34 12.83
N GLN A 71 14.99 13.47 12.69
CA GLN A 71 15.15 14.62 13.57
C GLN A 71 14.85 14.26 15.04
N HIS A 72 13.86 13.41 15.28
CA HIS A 72 13.43 12.98 16.61
C HIS A 72 13.95 11.60 17.04
N ARG A 73 15.03 11.12 16.39
CA ARG A 73 15.55 9.74 16.59
C ARG A 73 15.92 9.39 18.03
N GLU A 74 16.28 10.38 18.84
CA GLU A 74 16.59 10.18 20.27
C GLU A 74 15.38 9.64 21.05
N GLY A 75 14.17 10.05 20.67
CA GLY A 75 12.93 9.57 21.27
C GLY A 75 12.60 8.11 20.95
N ILE A 76 13.24 7.51 19.94
CA ILE A 76 12.99 6.12 19.51
C ILE A 76 13.44 5.12 20.59
N ALA A 77 14.45 5.47 21.39
CA ALA A 77 14.91 4.64 22.51
C ALA A 77 13.96 4.68 23.72
N ALA A 78 12.96 5.58 23.73
CA ALA A 78 12.07 5.73 24.86
C ALA A 78 11.21 4.47 25.09
N PRO A 79 10.85 4.15 26.35
CA PRO A 79 9.96 3.05 26.65
C PRO A 79 8.67 3.11 25.83
N ARG A 80 8.33 1.98 25.18
CA ARG A 80 7.13 1.81 24.34
C ARG A 80 7.13 2.65 23.04
N ALA A 81 8.23 3.29 22.65
CA ALA A 81 8.32 4.04 21.40
C ALA A 81 8.01 3.17 20.18
N GLY A 82 8.62 1.99 20.05
CA GLY A 82 8.37 1.06 18.93
C GLY A 82 6.88 0.69 18.78
N ARG A 83 6.19 0.36 19.88
CA ARG A 83 4.75 0.08 19.85
C ARG A 83 3.94 1.31 19.45
N GLY A 84 4.32 2.49 19.94
CA GLY A 84 3.69 3.74 19.55
C GLY A 84 3.87 4.05 18.06
N LEU A 85 5.07 3.82 17.51
CA LEU A 85 5.37 4.01 16.10
C LEU A 85 4.49 3.10 15.24
N VAL A 86 4.43 1.81 15.57
CA VAL A 86 3.55 0.85 14.86
C VAL A 86 2.08 1.24 14.98
N ALA A 87 1.64 1.68 16.17
CA ALA A 87 0.27 2.11 16.38
C ALA A 87 -0.12 3.30 15.49
N TRP A 88 0.71 4.35 15.48
CA TRP A 88 0.45 5.53 14.65
C TRP A 88 0.61 5.26 13.16
N ALA A 89 1.49 4.34 12.76
CA ALA A 89 1.56 3.88 11.37
C ALA A 89 0.26 3.18 10.93
N TRP A 90 -0.33 2.33 11.77
CA TRP A 90 -1.64 1.72 11.48
C TRP A 90 -2.77 2.76 11.39
N ILE A 91 -2.74 3.79 12.24
CA ILE A 91 -3.70 4.91 12.16
C ILE A 91 -3.53 5.65 10.83
N GLY A 92 -2.29 5.96 10.43
CA GLY A 92 -2.00 6.59 9.14
C GLY A 92 -2.47 5.77 7.94
N PHE A 93 -2.15 4.47 7.95
CA PHE A 93 -2.57 3.53 6.92
C PHE A 93 -4.09 3.48 6.78
N GLY A 94 -4.80 3.39 7.90
CA GLY A 94 -6.25 3.40 7.91
C GLY A 94 -6.83 4.73 7.43
N ALA A 95 -6.24 5.85 7.84
CA ALA A 95 -6.66 7.19 7.44
C ALA A 95 -6.55 7.42 5.93
N TRP A 96 -5.50 6.90 5.28
CA TRP A 96 -5.39 6.94 3.81
C TRP A 96 -6.61 6.29 3.15
N HIS A 97 -6.94 5.06 3.51
CA HIS A 97 -8.04 4.31 2.87
C HIS A 97 -9.40 4.99 3.08
N ILE A 98 -9.64 5.56 4.27
CA ILE A 98 -10.86 6.32 4.51
C ILE A 98 -10.88 7.62 3.69
N LEU A 99 -9.75 8.33 3.66
CA LEU A 99 -9.63 9.55 2.86
C LEU A 99 -9.87 9.27 1.39
N ASP A 100 -9.24 8.23 0.85
CA ASP A 100 -9.35 7.87 -0.55
C ASP A 100 -10.79 7.51 -0.94
N VAL A 101 -11.46 6.65 -0.17
CA VAL A 101 -12.87 6.34 -0.46
C VAL A 101 -13.77 7.57 -0.35
N VAL A 102 -13.66 8.34 0.74
CA VAL A 102 -14.56 9.47 0.94
C VAL A 102 -14.29 10.57 -0.08
N LEU A 103 -13.02 10.98 -0.22
CA LEU A 103 -12.64 12.10 -1.05
C LEU A 103 -12.58 11.70 -2.52
N ASN A 104 -11.80 10.69 -2.88
CA ASN A 104 -11.55 10.36 -4.28
C ASN A 104 -12.70 9.55 -4.90
N HIS A 105 -13.29 8.58 -4.18
CA HIS A 105 -14.37 7.78 -4.76
C HIS A 105 -15.73 8.46 -4.74
N TRP A 106 -16.06 9.18 -3.66
CA TRP A 106 -17.42 9.70 -3.46
C TRP A 106 -17.56 11.19 -3.72
N VAL A 107 -16.64 12.01 -3.22
CA VAL A 107 -16.73 13.46 -3.39
C VAL A 107 -16.24 13.89 -4.76
N LEU A 108 -15.03 13.46 -5.15
CA LEU A 108 -14.38 13.84 -6.40
C LEU A 108 -14.76 12.90 -7.54
N GLY A 109 -15.11 11.65 -7.23
CA GLY A 109 -15.53 10.66 -8.22
C GLY A 109 -14.45 10.34 -9.25
N MET A 110 -13.17 10.39 -8.86
CA MET A 110 -12.03 10.14 -9.75
C MET A 110 -11.95 8.68 -10.21
N HIS A 111 -12.31 7.76 -9.32
CA HIS A 111 -12.31 6.32 -9.53
C HIS A 111 -13.21 5.65 -8.48
N ARG A 112 -13.42 4.34 -8.58
CA ARG A 112 -14.01 3.50 -7.52
C ARG A 112 -13.02 2.39 -7.18
N ALA A 113 -13.16 1.78 -6.00
CA ALA A 113 -12.28 0.68 -5.57
C ALA A 113 -12.24 -0.50 -6.57
N ARG A 114 -13.32 -0.68 -7.34
CA ARG A 114 -13.33 -1.54 -8.52
C ARG A 114 -14.31 -1.02 -9.55
N ILE A 115 -13.82 -0.79 -10.77
CA ILE A 115 -14.64 -0.37 -11.90
C ILE A 115 -15.11 -1.58 -12.73
N GLY A 116 -16.13 -1.39 -13.57
CA GLY A 116 -16.63 -2.42 -14.48
C GLY A 116 -17.39 -3.58 -13.82
N VAL A 117 -17.83 -3.42 -12.57
CA VAL A 117 -18.62 -4.42 -11.83
C VAL A 117 -20.04 -3.94 -11.56
N ALA A 118 -20.98 -4.87 -11.37
CA ALA A 118 -22.39 -4.54 -11.15
C ALA A 118 -22.65 -3.72 -9.87
N ASN A 119 -21.82 -3.87 -8.83
CA ASN A 119 -21.96 -3.13 -7.57
C ASN A 119 -20.61 -2.57 -7.09
N PRO A 120 -20.17 -1.40 -7.62
CA PRO A 120 -18.92 -0.77 -7.20
C PRO A 120 -18.91 -0.33 -5.73
N LEU A 121 -20.07 0.03 -5.17
CA LEU A 121 -20.19 0.47 -3.77
C LEU A 121 -19.77 -0.63 -2.78
N ALA A 122 -20.05 -1.90 -3.09
CA ALA A 122 -19.62 -3.02 -2.25
C ALA A 122 -18.09 -3.07 -2.10
N TYR A 123 -17.34 -2.76 -3.16
CA TYR A 123 -15.88 -2.72 -3.13
C TYR A 123 -15.36 -1.52 -2.35
N ASP A 124 -16.01 -0.36 -2.46
CA ASP A 124 -15.67 0.78 -1.60
C ASP A 124 -15.89 0.48 -0.12
N MET A 125 -16.95 -0.27 0.23
CA MET A 125 -17.17 -0.68 1.61
C MET A 125 -16.08 -1.62 2.12
N ILE A 126 -15.49 -2.45 1.26
CA ILE A 126 -14.31 -3.26 1.62
C ILE A 126 -13.11 -2.36 1.94
N PHE A 127 -12.89 -1.31 1.15
CA PHE A 127 -11.81 -0.34 1.40
C PHE A 127 -12.06 0.47 2.68
N VAL A 128 -13.30 0.88 2.95
CA VAL A 128 -13.68 1.50 4.24
C VAL A 128 -13.40 0.54 5.39
N ALA A 129 -13.80 -0.73 5.25
CA ALA A 129 -13.55 -1.73 6.29
C ALA A 129 -12.04 -1.91 6.54
N LEU A 130 -11.22 -1.94 5.49
CA LEU A 130 -9.76 -1.97 5.62
C LEU A 130 -9.22 -0.74 6.37
N GLY A 131 -9.74 0.45 6.04
CA GLY A 131 -9.42 1.69 6.74
C GLY A 131 -9.78 1.64 8.23
N VAL A 132 -11.01 1.22 8.55
CA VAL A 132 -11.49 1.06 9.93
C VAL A 132 -10.66 0.05 10.70
N VAL A 133 -10.31 -1.10 10.09
CA VAL A 133 -9.44 -2.10 10.72
C VAL A 133 -8.08 -1.50 11.06
N GLY A 134 -7.47 -0.75 10.13
CA GLY A 134 -6.19 -0.07 10.39
C GLY A 134 -6.28 0.90 11.58
N LEU A 135 -7.31 1.76 11.60
CA LEU A 135 -7.56 2.68 12.72
C LEU A 135 -7.76 1.94 14.05
N MET A 136 -8.55 0.87 14.05
CA MET A 136 -8.82 0.05 15.24
C MET A 136 -7.55 -0.64 15.75
N LEU A 137 -6.75 -1.23 14.87
CA LEU A 137 -5.48 -1.87 15.24
C LEU A 137 -4.54 -0.87 15.90
N GLY A 138 -4.39 0.32 15.31
CA GLY A 138 -3.59 1.39 15.90
C GLY A 138 -4.10 1.82 17.28
N TRP A 139 -5.40 2.05 17.41
CA TRP A 139 -6.03 2.41 18.69
C TRP A 139 -5.87 1.34 19.77
N LEU A 140 -6.08 0.07 19.44
CA LEU A 140 -5.90 -1.05 20.37
C LEU A 140 -4.46 -1.16 20.87
N LEU A 141 -3.47 -0.93 19.99
CA LEU A 141 -2.05 -0.92 20.36
C LEU A 141 -1.71 0.20 21.34
N LEU A 142 -2.38 1.35 21.25
CA LEU A 142 -2.22 2.46 22.20
C LEU A 142 -2.80 2.13 23.58
N ARG A 143 -3.86 1.32 23.66
CA ARG A 143 -4.58 1.01 24.91
C ARG A 143 -3.98 -0.11 25.76
N ARG A 144 -3.13 -0.98 25.20
CA ARG A 144 -2.58 -2.12 25.94
C ARG A 144 -1.61 -1.69 27.05
N PRO A 145 -1.84 -2.05 28.34
CA PRO A 145 -0.84 -1.89 29.40
C PRO A 145 0.46 -2.60 29.01
N GLY A 146 1.61 -1.98 29.26
CA GLY A 146 2.87 -2.52 28.73
C GLY A 146 3.45 -3.63 29.57
N SER A 147 3.37 -4.88 29.11
CA SER A 147 4.43 -5.85 29.36
C SER A 147 5.60 -5.50 28.43
N GLY A 148 6.82 -5.49 28.97
CA GLY A 148 8.03 -5.35 28.16
C GLY A 148 8.21 -6.60 27.30
N ALA A 149 7.57 -6.66 26.13
CA ALA A 149 7.75 -7.75 25.19
C ALA A 149 8.78 -7.33 24.14
N ARG A 150 9.90 -8.05 24.13
CA ARG A 150 10.98 -8.01 23.12
C ARG A 150 10.35 -8.12 21.73
N GLY A 151 10.71 -7.24 20.79
CA GLY A 151 10.16 -7.23 19.41
C GLY A 151 10.56 -8.44 18.54
N ALA A 152 11.45 -9.29 19.02
CA ALA A 152 11.99 -10.45 18.29
C ALA A 152 10.95 -11.49 17.84
N PRO A 153 9.99 -11.97 18.67
CA PRO A 153 9.10 -13.06 18.28
C PRO A 153 8.04 -12.65 17.24
N VAL A 154 7.66 -11.37 17.15
CA VAL A 154 6.73 -10.87 16.12
C VAL A 154 7.44 -10.73 14.78
N ALA A 155 8.66 -10.18 14.76
CA ALA A 155 9.48 -10.10 13.54
C ALA A 155 9.85 -11.50 13.02
N THR A 156 10.23 -12.42 13.91
CA THR A 156 10.47 -13.83 13.55
C THR A 156 9.20 -14.52 13.09
N GLY A 157 8.05 -14.27 13.72
CA GLY A 157 6.75 -14.80 13.30
C GLY A 157 6.32 -14.31 11.92
N LEU A 158 6.52 -13.03 11.61
CA LEU A 158 6.26 -12.45 10.30
C LEU A 158 7.22 -12.98 9.23
N ALA A 159 8.50 -13.13 9.55
CA ALA A 159 9.48 -13.76 8.66
C ALA A 159 9.10 -15.22 8.38
N ILE A 160 8.75 -16.00 9.40
CA ILE A 160 8.29 -17.38 9.25
C ILE A 160 7.01 -17.42 8.41
N LEU A 161 6.04 -16.52 8.64
CA LEU A 161 4.82 -16.47 7.85
C LEU A 161 5.12 -16.15 6.37
N LEU A 162 5.97 -15.15 6.11
CA LEU A 162 6.43 -14.80 4.76
C LEU A 162 7.10 -15.98 4.04
N PHE A 163 7.99 -16.69 4.71
CA PHE A 163 8.66 -17.86 4.15
C PHE A 163 7.75 -19.10 4.05
N ALA A 164 6.76 -19.25 4.94
CA ALA A 164 5.84 -20.37 4.97
C ALA A 164 4.65 -20.22 4.00
N THR A 165 4.26 -18.98 3.67
CA THR A 165 3.23 -18.70 2.65
C THR A 165 3.80 -18.63 1.24
N ALA A 166 5.10 -18.38 1.07
CA ALA A 166 5.75 -18.37 -0.24
C ALA A 166 5.55 -19.69 -1.04
N PRO A 167 5.62 -20.90 -0.44
CA PRO A 167 5.26 -22.16 -1.11
C PRO A 167 3.78 -22.26 -1.51
N VAL A 168 2.87 -21.66 -0.74
CA VAL A 168 1.42 -21.67 -1.03
C VAL A 168 1.10 -20.70 -2.18
N ALA A 169 1.78 -19.55 -2.24
CA ALA A 169 1.74 -18.64 -3.38
C ALA A 169 2.41 -19.20 -4.64
N ALA A 170 3.29 -20.19 -4.48
CA ALA A 170 3.92 -20.93 -5.57
C ALA A 170 3.05 -22.09 -6.11
N LEU A 171 1.88 -22.37 -5.50
CA LEU A 171 0.94 -23.33 -6.07
C LEU A 171 0.31 -22.72 -7.33
N PRO A 172 0.35 -23.42 -8.48
CA PRO A 172 -0.23 -22.93 -9.72
C PRO A 172 -1.76 -22.74 -9.54
N PRO A 173 -2.31 -21.58 -9.91
CA PRO A 173 -3.76 -21.39 -9.95
C PRO A 173 -4.39 -22.41 -10.90
N ARG A 174 -5.57 -22.92 -10.56
CA ARG A 174 -6.27 -23.91 -11.39
C ARG A 174 -6.71 -23.35 -12.74
N ASP A 175 -6.87 -22.02 -12.84
CA ASP A 175 -7.09 -21.24 -14.08
C ASP A 175 -6.55 -19.80 -13.89
N PRO A 176 -5.27 -19.52 -14.19
CA PRO A 176 -4.73 -18.17 -14.05
C PRO A 176 -5.04 -17.29 -15.27
N ASP A 177 -5.33 -16.02 -15.01
CA ASP A 177 -5.20 -14.95 -16.00
C ASP A 177 -3.77 -14.99 -16.60
N PRO A 178 -3.56 -14.91 -17.92
CA PRO A 178 -2.24 -14.99 -18.56
C PRO A 178 -1.20 -14.03 -17.97
N ALA A 179 -1.62 -12.87 -17.44
CA ALA A 179 -0.71 -11.95 -16.74
C ALA A 179 -0.15 -12.56 -15.44
N ILE A 180 -1.01 -13.18 -14.62
CA ILE A 180 -0.64 -13.83 -13.35
C ILE A 180 0.18 -15.10 -13.60
N ALA A 181 -0.15 -15.85 -14.66
CA ALA A 181 0.60 -17.03 -15.08
C ALA A 181 2.06 -16.68 -15.43
N SER A 182 2.31 -15.50 -16.01
CA SER A 182 3.66 -15.05 -16.37
C SER A 182 4.55 -14.74 -15.14
N LEU A 183 3.93 -14.26 -14.06
CA LEU A 183 4.57 -13.96 -12.77
C LEU A 183 5.00 -15.21 -12.02
N LEU A 184 4.16 -16.23 -12.02
CA LEU A 184 4.41 -17.50 -11.33
C LEU A 184 5.26 -18.48 -12.17
N GLY A 185 5.23 -18.37 -13.51
CA GLY A 185 5.87 -19.30 -14.42
C GLY A 185 7.36 -19.04 -14.72
N GLY A 186 8.02 -18.11 -14.03
CA GLY A 186 9.44 -17.79 -14.27
C GLY A 186 9.78 -17.21 -15.64
N ARG A 187 8.77 -16.93 -16.48
CA ARG A 187 8.91 -16.35 -17.82
C ARG A 187 9.00 -14.83 -17.82
N LEU A 188 8.65 -14.19 -16.70
CA LEU A 188 8.68 -12.74 -16.56
C LEU A 188 10.09 -12.16 -16.70
N LEU A 189 11.11 -12.73 -16.04
CA LEU A 189 12.46 -12.14 -16.09
C LEU A 189 13.08 -12.22 -17.50
N PRO A 190 13.01 -13.36 -18.22
CA PRO A 190 13.49 -13.42 -19.61
C PRO A 190 12.66 -12.56 -20.58
N ALA A 191 11.33 -12.53 -20.42
CA ALA A 191 10.45 -11.71 -21.28
C ALA A 191 10.62 -10.20 -21.01
N PHE A 192 10.78 -9.81 -19.75
CA PHE A 192 11.08 -8.44 -19.32
C PHE A 192 12.43 -7.99 -19.90
N CYS A 193 13.50 -8.77 -19.73
CA CYS A 193 14.81 -8.49 -20.32
C CYS A 193 14.75 -8.42 -21.85
N ALA A 194 14.00 -9.31 -22.51
CA ALA A 194 13.82 -9.30 -23.96
C ALA A 194 12.90 -8.18 -24.47
N SER A 195 12.03 -7.61 -23.63
CA SER A 195 11.20 -6.46 -23.95
C SER A 195 11.99 -5.15 -23.83
N TRP A 196 12.85 -5.04 -22.81
CA TRP A 196 13.77 -3.92 -22.63
C TRP A 196 14.84 -3.85 -23.73
N ALA A 197 15.32 -5.00 -24.20
CA ALA A 197 16.23 -5.09 -25.35
C ALA A 197 15.58 -4.72 -26.70
N ARG A 198 14.25 -4.57 -26.76
CA ARG A 198 13.49 -4.15 -27.95
C ARG A 198 13.01 -2.70 -27.90
N VAL A 199 13.28 -1.98 -26.82
CA VAL A 199 13.10 -0.52 -26.77
C VAL A 199 14.31 0.12 -27.44
N ASP A 200 14.40 -0.04 -28.76
CA ASP A 200 15.26 0.80 -29.58
C ASP A 200 14.67 2.22 -29.55
N TYR A 201 15.40 3.16 -28.93
CA TYR A 201 15.20 4.61 -29.10
C TYR A 201 15.63 5.05 -30.52
N ALA A 202 15.14 4.37 -31.56
CA ALA A 202 15.54 4.60 -32.94
C ALA A 202 14.37 4.48 -33.92
N ALA A 203 13.38 5.37 -33.78
CA ALA A 203 12.56 5.95 -34.86
C ALA A 203 11.62 6.97 -34.19
N ARG A 204 11.86 8.28 -34.34
CA ARG A 204 11.23 9.16 -35.34
C ARG A 204 9.72 9.05 -35.40
#